data_AF-A0A349MNA7-F1
#
_entry.id   AF-A0A349MNA7-F1
#
_cell.length_a   1.000
_cell.length_b   1.000
_cell.length_c   1.000
_cell.angle_alpha   90.00
_cell.angle_beta   90.00
_cell.angle_gamma   90.00
#
_symmetry.space_group_name_H-M   'P 1'
#
loop_
_entity.id
_entity.type
_entity.pdbx_description
1 polymer ?
#
loop_
_entity_poly.entity_id
_entity_poly.type
_entity_poly.pdbx_seq_one_letter_code
_entity_poly.pdbx_strand_id
1 'polypeptide(L)'
;MFITLKLKTPNTSYKRLLITALIVFAADQLTKIWIFNNLALDSYFYPHDGDVIEVIEHFFYIVHIGNEGAAWGMFSGHGEILALFALIALSAIYRFRHTLELHRSSMQLAFGLLIGGVLGNLVDRLVHGHVIDFLDFHLGFTIPLVLPTGRYPAFNVADCGIVIGVFTYITLSFFQAGAFGGEGK
;
A
#
# COMPACT_ATOMS: atom_id res chain seq x y z
N MET A 1 -36.22 31.49 12.98
CA MET A 1 -35.63 30.66 14.04
C MET A 1 -34.88 29.51 13.39
N PHE A 2 -33.58 29.67 13.13
CA PHE A 2 -32.75 28.62 12.52
C PHE A 2 -32.23 27.70 13.62
N ILE A 3 -32.71 26.46 13.66
CA ILE A 3 -32.20 25.44 14.57
C ILE A 3 -30.87 24.95 13.98
N THR A 4 -29.76 25.47 14.49
CA THR A 4 -28.44 24.90 14.24
C THR A 4 -28.34 23.57 14.98
N LEU A 5 -28.69 22.48 14.30
CA LEU A 5 -28.36 21.13 14.76
C LEU A 5 -26.84 21.01 14.83
N LYS A 6 -26.27 21.28 16.01
CA LYS A 6 -24.92 20.82 16.36
C LYS A 6 -24.99 19.29 16.36
N LEU A 7 -24.69 18.66 15.22
CA LEU A 7 -24.41 17.23 15.16
C LEU A 7 -23.26 17.00 16.14
N LYS A 8 -23.59 16.38 17.27
CA LYS A 8 -22.63 15.97 18.29
C LYS A 8 -21.74 14.94 17.60
N THR A 9 -20.58 15.35 17.12
CA THR A 9 -19.62 14.42 16.55
C THR A 9 -19.27 13.45 17.67
N PRO A 10 -19.53 12.14 17.49
CA PRO A 10 -19.15 11.17 18.51
C PRO A 10 -17.65 11.33 18.75
N ASN A 11 -17.22 11.30 20.02
CA ASN A 11 -15.82 11.34 20.39
C ASN A 11 -15.14 10.11 19.79
N THR A 12 -14.65 10.28 18.55
CA THR A 12 -14.25 9.19 17.70
C THR A 12 -12.80 8.88 18.02
N SER A 13 -12.57 7.72 18.64
CA SER A 13 -11.23 7.23 18.89
C SER A 13 -10.64 6.68 17.59
N TYR A 14 -9.55 7.27 17.10
CA TYR A 14 -8.80 6.78 15.92
C TYR A 14 -7.70 5.77 16.27
N LYS A 15 -7.75 5.19 17.48
CA LYS A 15 -6.69 4.29 17.98
C LYS A 15 -6.42 3.11 17.05
N ARG A 16 -7.45 2.46 16.50
CA ARG A 16 -7.27 1.29 15.63
C ARG A 16 -6.60 1.66 14.32
N LEU A 17 -6.98 2.81 13.76
CA LEU A 17 -6.35 3.36 12.56
C LEU A 17 -4.86 3.59 12.80
N LEU A 18 -4.51 4.30 13.87
CA LEU A 18 -3.12 4.65 14.18
C LEU A 18 -2.27 3.41 14.50
N ILE A 19 -2.80 2.47 15.28
CA ILE A 19 -2.11 1.21 15.60
C ILE A 19 -1.88 0.38 14.33
N THR A 20 -2.91 0.25 13.48
CA THR A 20 -2.79 -0.53 12.24
C THR A 20 -1.79 0.11 11.28
N ALA A 21 -1.85 1.44 11.12
CA ALA A 21 -0.89 2.19 10.30
C ALA A 21 0.53 2.04 10.84
N LEU A 22 0.73 2.15 12.15
CA LEU A 22 2.04 1.98 12.77
C LEU A 22 2.60 0.56 12.59
N ILE A 23 1.76 -0.47 12.72
CA ILE A 23 2.19 -1.86 12.51
C ILE A 23 2.64 -2.08 11.07
N VAL A 24 1.85 -1.66 10.09
CA VAL A 24 2.21 -1.82 8.66
C VAL A 24 3.46 -1.01 8.32
N PHE A 25 3.52 0.24 8.76
CA PHE A 25 4.67 1.10 8.55
C PHE A 25 5.95 0.51 9.17
N ALA A 26 5.87 0.05 10.42
CA ALA A 26 7.02 -0.54 11.11
C ALA A 26 7.45 -1.85 10.45
N ALA A 27 6.50 -2.71 10.07
CA ALA A 27 6.81 -3.96 9.36
C ALA A 27 7.51 -3.68 8.04
N ASP A 28 7.00 -2.73 7.24
CA ASP A 28 7.60 -2.32 5.97
C ASP A 28 9.02 -1.81 6.16
N GLN A 29 9.21 -0.80 7.01
CA GLN A 29 10.52 -0.18 7.22
C GLN A 29 11.53 -1.15 7.81
N LEU A 30 11.13 -2.02 8.75
CA LEU A 30 12.03 -3.04 9.30
C LEU A 30 12.46 -4.05 8.23
N THR A 31 11.54 -4.50 7.38
CA THR A 31 11.88 -5.41 6.28
C THR A 31 12.80 -4.74 5.25
N LYS A 32 12.53 -3.48 4.87
CA LYS A 32 13.36 -2.74 3.91
C LYS A 32 14.75 -2.44 4.46
N ILE A 33 14.87 -2.07 5.74
CA ILE A 33 16.17 -1.92 6.41
C ILE A 33 16.94 -3.23 6.39
N TRP A 34 16.27 -4.37 6.60
CA TRP A 34 16.92 -5.66 6.51
C TRP A 34 17.42 -5.93 5.08
N ILE A 35 16.60 -5.70 4.05
CA ILE A 35 16.98 -5.85 2.65
C ILE A 35 18.19 -4.98 2.29
N PHE A 36 18.12 -3.68 2.62
CA PHE A 36 19.18 -2.71 2.34
C PHE A 36 20.53 -3.10 2.94
N ASN A 37 20.54 -3.74 4.11
CA ASN A 37 21.77 -4.12 4.80
C ASN A 37 22.30 -5.51 4.40
N ASN A 38 21.51 -6.36 3.75
CA ASN A 38 21.87 -7.76 3.49
C ASN A 38 21.98 -8.10 1.99
N LEU A 39 21.36 -7.32 1.10
CA LEU A 39 21.35 -7.57 -0.34
C LEU A 39 21.86 -6.35 -1.12
N ALA A 40 22.67 -6.58 -2.15
CA ALA A 40 23.12 -5.52 -3.05
C ALA A 40 21.94 -4.93 -3.84
N LEU A 41 21.93 -3.61 -4.03
CA LEU A 41 20.93 -2.95 -4.87
C LEU A 41 20.98 -3.51 -6.30
N ASP A 42 19.80 -3.68 -6.90
CA ASP A 42 19.57 -4.29 -8.21
C ASP A 42 19.98 -5.76 -8.29
N SER A 43 19.93 -6.48 -7.14
CA SER A 43 19.98 -7.93 -7.14
C SER A 43 18.74 -8.45 -7.89
N TYR A 44 18.92 -8.92 -9.12
CA TYR A 44 17.82 -9.37 -9.98
C TYR A 44 17.93 -10.86 -10.26
N PHE A 45 16.82 -11.58 -10.19
CA PHE A 45 16.77 -12.93 -10.75
C PHE A 45 16.69 -12.79 -12.28
N TYR A 46 17.79 -13.08 -12.96
CA TYR A 46 17.96 -13.15 -14.42
C TYR A 46 18.25 -11.82 -15.15
N PRO A 47 19.30 -11.71 -16.01
CA PRO A 47 20.21 -12.76 -16.49
C PRO A 47 21.57 -12.81 -15.77
N HIS A 48 21.73 -12.16 -14.61
CA HIS A 48 23.03 -12.05 -13.94
C HIS A 48 22.98 -12.58 -12.50
N ASP A 49 24.07 -13.21 -12.09
CA ASP A 49 24.35 -13.84 -10.79
C ASP A 49 24.27 -12.87 -9.60
N GLY A 50 23.11 -12.25 -9.37
CA GLY A 50 22.89 -11.35 -8.25
C GLY A 50 22.73 -12.10 -6.92
N ASP A 51 23.15 -11.47 -5.83
CA ASP A 51 22.85 -11.92 -4.46
C ASP A 51 21.34 -11.83 -4.21
N VAL A 52 20.61 -12.89 -4.54
CA VAL A 52 19.18 -13.06 -4.23
C VAL A 52 18.99 -14.22 -3.27
N ILE A 53 17.90 -14.22 -2.50
CA ILE A 53 17.56 -15.35 -1.64
C ILE A 53 16.41 -16.11 -2.29
N GLU A 54 16.70 -17.32 -2.77
CA GLU A 54 15.68 -18.24 -3.25
C GLU A 54 14.89 -18.81 -2.06
N VAL A 55 13.57 -18.57 -2.05
CA VAL A 55 12.67 -19.10 -1.03
C VAL A 55 11.93 -20.33 -1.56
N ILE A 56 11.45 -20.25 -2.81
CA ILE A 56 10.83 -21.35 -3.54
C ILE A 56 11.39 -21.33 -4.96
N GLU A 57 12.11 -22.38 -5.33
CA GLU A 57 12.70 -22.58 -6.65
C GLU A 57 11.68 -22.29 -7.76
N HIS A 58 12.07 -21.47 -8.73
CA HIS A 58 11.27 -21.05 -9.89
C HIS A 58 9.98 -20.28 -9.59
N PHE A 59 9.73 -19.87 -8.34
CA PHE A 59 8.48 -19.20 -7.97
C PHE A 59 8.66 -17.95 -7.11
N PHE A 60 9.46 -18.01 -6.04
CA PHE A 60 9.54 -16.91 -5.06
C PHE A 60 10.97 -16.66 -4.60
N TYR A 61 11.38 -15.40 -4.76
CA TYR A 61 12.70 -14.91 -4.41
C TYR A 61 12.59 -13.63 -3.59
N ILE A 62 13.57 -13.42 -2.71
CA ILE A 62 13.81 -12.13 -2.08
C ILE A 62 14.95 -11.43 -2.81
N VAL A 63 14.67 -10.19 -3.22
CA VAL A 63 15.54 -9.34 -4.03
C VAL A 63 15.68 -7.95 -3.40
N HIS A 64 16.48 -7.08 -3.98
CA HIS A 64 16.60 -5.67 -3.65
C HIS A 64 16.53 -4.85 -4.94
N ILE A 65 15.33 -4.35 -5.25
CA ILE A 65 15.08 -3.55 -6.45
C ILE A 65 14.77 -2.12 -6.02
N GLY A 66 15.48 -1.16 -6.62
CA GLY A 66 15.18 0.26 -6.45
C GLY A 66 14.12 0.73 -7.43
N ASN A 67 12.87 0.83 -6.99
CA ASN A 67 11.75 1.24 -7.83
C ASN A 67 11.55 2.77 -7.81
N GLU A 68 12.00 3.44 -8.87
CA GLU A 68 11.79 4.88 -9.07
C GLU A 68 10.35 5.23 -9.51
N GLY A 69 9.56 4.24 -9.92
CA GLY A 69 8.20 4.39 -10.41
C GLY A 69 7.13 4.06 -9.36
N ALA A 70 5.91 3.95 -9.85
CA ALA A 70 4.76 3.37 -9.15
C ALA A 70 4.55 1.91 -9.64
N ALA A 71 3.33 1.40 -9.50
CA ALA A 71 2.97 0.08 -10.03
C ALA A 71 3.35 -0.04 -11.52
N TRP A 72 3.93 -1.19 -11.89
CA TRP A 72 4.40 -1.46 -13.27
C TRP A 72 5.40 -0.44 -13.83
N GLY A 73 6.14 0.28 -12.98
CA GLY A 73 7.14 1.27 -13.40
C GLY A 73 6.56 2.59 -13.92
N MET A 74 5.25 2.83 -13.73
CA MET A 74 4.63 4.09 -14.14
C MET A 74 5.28 5.29 -13.45
N PHE A 75 5.49 6.40 -14.17
CA PHE A 75 6.15 7.60 -13.65
C PHE A 75 7.58 7.37 -13.12
N SER A 76 8.31 6.39 -13.63
CA SER A 76 9.74 6.21 -13.32
C SER A 76 10.53 7.50 -13.54
N GLY A 77 11.52 7.76 -12.69
CA GLY A 77 12.32 9.00 -12.69
C GLY A 77 11.58 10.24 -12.15
N HIS A 78 10.33 10.11 -11.71
CA HIS A 78 9.52 11.21 -11.18
C HIS A 78 9.11 10.97 -9.71
N GLY A 79 10.04 10.46 -8.90
CA GLY A 79 9.81 10.12 -7.49
C GLY A 79 9.17 11.25 -6.67
N GLU A 80 9.56 12.51 -6.93
CA GLU A 80 9.00 13.71 -6.29
C GLU A 80 7.50 13.89 -6.58
N ILE A 81 7.05 13.60 -7.81
CA ILE A 81 5.64 13.68 -8.19
C ILE A 81 4.85 12.60 -7.46
N LEU A 82 5.41 11.39 -7.34
CA LEU A 82 4.79 10.29 -6.61
C LEU A 82 4.71 10.60 -5.10
N ALA A 83 5.75 11.20 -4.53
CA ALA A 83 5.75 11.69 -3.14
C ALA A 83 4.67 12.77 -2.93
N LEU A 84 4.52 13.70 -3.87
CA LEU A 84 3.46 14.71 -3.85
C LEU A 84 2.07 14.07 -3.89
N PHE A 85 1.83 13.07 -4.75
CA PHE A 85 0.56 12.35 -4.78
C PHE A 85 0.26 11.62 -3.47
N ALA A 86 1.27 11.01 -2.84
CA ALA A 86 1.12 10.39 -1.52
C ALA A 86 0.71 11.43 -0.46
N LEU A 87 1.35 12.60 -0.43
CA LEU A 87 0.99 13.69 0.49
C LEU A 87 -0.43 14.22 0.25
N ILE A 88 -0.84 14.36 -1.02
CA ILE A 88 -2.20 14.75 -1.39
C ILE A 88 -3.20 13.70 -0.91
N ALA A 89 -2.92 12.40 -1.13
CA ALA A 89 -3.79 11.32 -0.68
C ALA A 89 -3.95 11.29 0.84
N LEU A 90 -2.86 11.39 1.61
CA LEU A 90 -2.90 11.46 3.07
C LEU A 90 -3.69 12.68 3.56
N SER A 91 -3.48 13.84 2.94
CA SER A 91 -4.21 15.08 3.24
C SER A 91 -5.70 14.94 2.95
N ALA A 92 -6.05 14.30 1.82
CA ALA A 92 -7.44 14.02 1.46
C ALA A 92 -8.10 13.07 2.47
N ILE A 93 -7.42 11.97 2.85
CA ILE A 93 -7.92 11.04 3.87
C ILE A 93 -8.21 11.77 5.18
N TYR A 94 -7.28 12.60 5.65
CA TYR A 94 -7.48 13.41 6.84
C TYR A 94 -8.66 14.38 6.68
N ARG A 95 -8.74 15.11 5.56
CA ARG A 95 -9.79 16.11 5.29
C ARG A 95 -11.19 15.50 5.17
N PHE A 96 -11.29 14.29 4.62
CA PHE A 96 -12.54 13.57 4.35
C PHE A 96 -12.82 12.44 5.36
N ARG A 97 -12.05 12.32 6.45
CA ARG A 97 -12.19 11.26 7.47
C ARG A 97 -13.61 11.02 8.02
N HIS A 98 -14.45 12.05 8.04
CA HIS A 98 -15.84 11.92 8.47
C HIS A 98 -16.73 11.32 7.36
N THR A 99 -16.55 11.77 6.12
CA THR A 99 -17.22 11.22 4.92
C THR A 99 -16.77 9.79 4.64
N LEU A 100 -15.50 9.48 4.88
CA LEU A 100 -14.92 8.14 4.80
C LEU A 100 -15.31 7.23 5.98
N GLU A 101 -16.21 7.70 6.85
CA GLU A 101 -16.72 6.95 7.99
C GLU A 101 -15.63 6.34 8.89
N LEU A 102 -14.49 7.03 9.08
CA LEU A 102 -13.39 6.53 9.93
C LEU A 102 -13.76 6.44 11.41
N HIS A 103 -15.02 6.70 11.78
CA HIS A 103 -15.58 6.37 13.08
C HIS A 103 -15.91 4.88 13.24
N ARG A 104 -16.07 4.14 12.13
CA ARG A 104 -16.32 2.69 12.12
C ARG A 104 -15.00 1.93 12.26
N SER A 105 -14.97 0.92 13.11
CA SER A 105 -13.79 0.10 13.36
C SER A 105 -13.23 -0.55 12.09
N SER A 106 -14.10 -1.06 11.22
CA SER A 106 -13.70 -1.70 9.95
C SER A 106 -13.02 -0.71 8.99
N MET A 107 -13.54 0.52 8.91
CA MET A 107 -12.95 1.60 8.11
C MET A 107 -11.60 2.04 8.67
N GLN A 108 -11.46 2.08 10.00
CA GLN A 108 -10.17 2.36 10.63
C GLN A 108 -9.11 1.31 10.31
N LEU A 109 -9.48 0.03 10.25
CA LEU A 109 -8.54 -1.03 9.85
C LEU A 109 -8.15 -0.87 8.38
N ALA A 110 -9.12 -0.70 7.48
CA ALA A 110 -8.86 -0.52 6.04
C ALA A 110 -7.95 0.68 5.75
N PHE A 111 -8.27 1.85 6.33
CA PHE A 111 -7.45 3.05 6.14
C PHE A 111 -6.14 3.01 6.94
N GLY A 112 -6.08 2.28 8.05
CA GLY A 112 -4.84 2.04 8.76
C GLY A 112 -3.83 1.29 7.89
N LEU A 113 -4.27 0.22 7.22
CA LEU A 113 -3.44 -0.54 6.26
C LEU A 113 -2.95 0.37 5.12
N LEU A 114 -3.87 1.12 4.51
CA LEU A 114 -3.57 2.03 3.42
C LEU A 114 -2.58 3.13 3.84
N ILE A 115 -2.83 3.82 4.95
CA ILE A 115 -1.96 4.91 5.43
C ILE A 115 -0.58 4.39 5.80
N GLY A 116 -0.50 3.24 6.50
CA GLY A 116 0.78 2.64 6.86
C GLY A 116 1.63 2.33 5.63
N GLY A 117 1.02 1.75 4.59
CA GLY A 117 1.71 1.48 3.33
C GLY A 117 2.11 2.74 2.56
N VAL A 118 1.21 3.73 2.43
CA VAL A 118 1.53 5.01 1.79
C VAL A 118 2.68 5.72 2.49
N LEU A 119 2.71 5.72 3.83
CA LEU A 119 3.81 6.31 4.59
C LEU A 119 5.13 5.56 4.39
N GLY A 120 5.13 4.23 4.37
CA GLY A 120 6.36 3.45 4.14
C GLY A 120 6.99 3.77 2.79
N ASN A 121 6.18 3.72 1.72
CA ASN A 121 6.63 4.05 0.37
C ASN A 121 6.95 5.55 0.15
N LEU A 122 6.37 6.46 0.96
CA LEU A 122 6.72 7.88 0.93
C LEU A 122 8.07 8.13 1.60
N VAL A 123 8.36 7.49 2.73
CA VAL A 123 9.64 7.63 3.42
C VAL A 123 10.79 7.21 2.52
N ASP A 124 10.69 6.06 1.86
CA ASP A 124 11.74 5.61 0.95
C ASP A 124 12.00 6.61 -0.18
N ARG A 125 10.94 7.16 -0.80
CA ARG A 125 11.10 8.16 -1.86
C ARG A 125 11.83 9.41 -1.38
N LEU A 126 11.54 9.85 -0.16
CA LEU A 126 12.17 11.04 0.42
C LEU A 126 13.62 10.78 0.89
N VAL A 127 13.94 9.56 1.30
CA VAL A 127 15.25 9.22 1.87
C VAL A 127 16.22 8.65 0.82
N HIS A 128 15.72 7.79 -0.07
CA HIS A 128 16.50 7.03 -1.05
C HIS A 128 16.26 7.46 -2.51
N GLY A 129 15.20 8.24 -2.78
CA GLY A 129 14.81 8.64 -4.14
C GLY A 129 14.02 7.57 -4.92
N HIS A 130 13.91 6.36 -4.37
CA HIS A 130 13.17 5.21 -4.92
C HIS A 130 12.56 4.40 -3.78
N VAL A 131 11.65 3.47 -4.10
CA VAL A 131 11.09 2.50 -3.16
C VAL A 131 11.90 1.21 -3.18
N ILE A 132 12.13 0.62 -2.01
CA ILE A 132 12.81 -0.68 -1.91
C ILE A 132 11.77 -1.80 -2.09
N ASP A 133 11.82 -2.48 -3.24
CA ASP A 133 10.98 -3.64 -3.54
C ASP A 133 11.78 -4.93 -3.42
N PHE A 134 11.17 -5.97 -2.83
CA PHE A 134 11.93 -7.18 -2.45
C PHE A 134 11.18 -8.50 -2.54
N LEU A 135 9.86 -8.48 -2.71
CA LEU A 135 9.08 -9.70 -2.92
C LEU A 135 8.93 -9.95 -4.43
N ASP A 136 9.68 -10.91 -4.98
CA ASP A 136 9.71 -11.20 -6.42
C ASP A 136 9.08 -12.56 -6.74
N PHE A 137 8.02 -12.56 -7.55
CA PHE A 137 7.25 -13.76 -7.87
C PHE A 137 7.26 -14.07 -9.37
N HIS A 138 7.52 -15.34 -9.70
CA HIS A 138 7.59 -15.87 -11.06
C HIS A 138 6.48 -16.91 -11.24
N LEU A 139 5.53 -16.62 -12.13
CA LEU A 139 4.39 -17.50 -12.40
C LEU A 139 4.71 -18.41 -13.59
N GLY A 140 4.28 -19.66 -13.51
CA GLY A 140 4.40 -20.64 -14.60
C GLY A 140 3.49 -20.38 -15.81
N PHE A 141 2.84 -19.21 -15.89
CA PHE A 141 1.98 -18.80 -16.99
C PHE A 141 2.21 -17.33 -17.35
N THR A 142 1.92 -16.97 -18.60
CA THR A 142 2.06 -15.60 -19.10
C THR A 142 0.71 -15.03 -19.50
N ILE A 143 0.57 -13.70 -19.39
CA ILE A 143 -0.59 -12.94 -19.88
C ILE A 143 -0.03 -11.89 -20.83
N PRO A 144 -0.19 -12.01 -22.16
CA PRO A 144 0.58 -11.20 -23.13
C PRO A 144 0.53 -9.68 -22.92
N LEU A 145 -0.58 -9.15 -22.40
CA LEU A 145 -0.79 -7.71 -22.19
C LEU A 145 -0.44 -7.21 -20.78
N VAL A 146 -0.31 -8.11 -19.80
CA VAL A 146 -0.20 -7.73 -18.37
C VAL A 146 1.02 -8.36 -17.72
N LEU A 147 1.30 -9.63 -18.05
CA LEU A 147 2.37 -10.44 -17.47
C LEU A 147 3.11 -11.20 -18.59
N PRO A 148 3.77 -10.49 -19.53
CA PRO A 148 4.32 -11.10 -20.73
C PRO A 148 5.44 -12.11 -20.44
N THR A 149 6.16 -11.94 -19.34
CA THR A 149 7.28 -12.78 -18.89
C THR A 149 6.90 -13.77 -17.81
N GLY A 150 5.65 -13.77 -17.33
CA GLY A 150 5.24 -14.55 -16.16
C GLY A 150 5.75 -14.00 -14.82
N ARG A 151 6.66 -13.02 -14.84
CA ARG A 151 7.18 -12.37 -13.62
C ARG A 151 6.29 -11.22 -13.19
N TYR A 152 5.75 -11.31 -11.98
CA TYR A 152 4.99 -10.23 -11.37
C TYR A 152 5.96 -9.13 -10.90
N PRO A 153 5.63 -7.84 -11.07
CA PRO A 153 6.50 -6.76 -10.59
C PRO A 153 6.78 -6.95 -9.11
N ALA A 154 8.06 -6.84 -8.72
CA ALA A 154 8.43 -6.92 -7.32
C ALA A 154 7.69 -5.86 -6.52
N PHE A 155 7.36 -6.19 -5.28
CA PHE A 155 6.62 -5.31 -4.37
C PHE A 155 7.13 -5.48 -2.94
N ASN A 156 6.54 -4.75 -2.02
CA ASN A 156 6.91 -4.77 -0.60
C ASN A 156 5.69 -4.85 0.34
N VAL A 157 5.95 -4.81 1.64
CA VAL A 157 4.91 -4.88 2.68
C VAL A 157 3.99 -3.64 2.64
N ALA A 158 4.53 -2.45 2.34
CA ALA A 158 3.71 -1.26 2.13
C ALA A 158 2.71 -1.43 0.97
N ASP A 159 3.10 -2.03 -0.15
CA ASP A 159 2.20 -2.31 -1.26
C ASP A 159 1.09 -3.30 -0.87
N CYS A 160 1.42 -4.34 -0.09
CA CYS A 160 0.41 -5.24 0.47
C CYS A 160 -0.60 -4.46 1.33
N GLY A 161 -0.14 -3.55 2.18
CA GLY A 161 -0.99 -2.69 3.00
C GLY A 161 -1.92 -1.80 2.16
N ILE A 162 -1.40 -1.20 1.08
CA ILE A 162 -2.17 -0.39 0.13
C ILE A 162 -3.25 -1.24 -0.55
N VAL A 163 -2.88 -2.37 -1.15
CA VAL A 163 -3.81 -3.23 -1.90
C VAL A 163 -4.90 -3.79 -0.99
N ILE A 164 -4.54 -4.35 0.17
CA ILE A 164 -5.52 -4.92 1.11
C ILE A 164 -6.41 -3.82 1.70
N GLY A 165 -5.83 -2.66 2.03
CA GLY A 165 -6.58 -1.51 2.55
C GLY A 165 -7.62 -0.99 1.56
N VAL A 166 -7.21 -0.75 0.31
CA VAL A 166 -8.11 -0.30 -0.77
C VAL A 166 -9.18 -1.33 -1.06
N PHE A 167 -8.80 -2.61 -1.19
CA PHE A 167 -9.76 -3.69 -1.43
C PHE A 167 -10.80 -3.76 -0.31
N THR A 168 -10.36 -3.76 0.96
CA THR A 168 -11.25 -3.79 2.12
C THR A 168 -12.20 -2.58 2.13
N TYR A 169 -11.68 -1.38 1.86
CA TYR A 169 -12.51 -0.17 1.78
C TYR A 169 -13.61 -0.28 0.71
N ILE A 170 -13.24 -0.72 -0.50
CA ILE A 170 -14.18 -0.90 -1.62
C ILE A 170 -15.25 -1.93 -1.25
N THR A 171 -14.83 -3.09 -0.73
CA THR A 171 -15.74 -4.15 -0.31
C THR A 171 -16.75 -3.67 0.75
N LEU A 172 -16.29 -2.99 1.79
CA LEU A 172 -17.15 -2.43 2.83
C LEU A 172 -18.14 -1.38 2.30
N SER A 173 -17.72 -0.61 1.29
CA SER A 173 -18.55 0.44 0.68
C SER A 173 -19.70 -0.17 -0.13
N PHE A 174 -19.46 -1.25 -0.86
CA PHE A 174 -20.52 -1.96 -1.61
C PHE A 174 -21.52 -2.68 -0.70
N PHE A 175 -21.05 -3.33 0.37
CA PHE A 175 -21.97 -4.04 1.28
C PHE A 175 -22.84 -3.11 2.13
N GLN A 176 -22.41 -1.87 2.37
CA GLN A 176 -23.27 -0.86 2.99
C GLN A 176 -24.37 -0.37 2.05
N ALA A 177 -24.07 -0.17 0.76
CA ALA A 177 -25.06 0.26 -0.22
C ALA A 177 -26.21 -0.75 -0.36
N GLY A 178 -25.93 -2.06 -0.21
CA GLY A 178 -26.94 -3.12 -0.26
C GLY A 178 -27.89 -3.14 0.94
N ALA A 179 -27.45 -2.75 2.13
CA ALA A 179 -28.27 -2.76 3.34
C ALA A 179 -29.38 -1.69 3.34
N PHE A 180 -29.21 -0.60 2.60
CA PHE A 180 -30.21 0.47 2.46
C PHE A 180 -31.16 0.28 1.26
N GLY A 181 -30.91 -0.72 0.39
CA GLY A 181 -31.77 -1.02 -0.77
C GLY A 181 -32.88 -2.04 -0.49
N GLY A 182 -32.93 -2.62 0.72
CA GLY A 182 -33.83 -3.73 1.08
C GLY A 182 -35.11 -3.34 1.83
N GLU A 183 -35.24 -2.12 2.36
CA GLU A 183 -36.43 -1.67 3.10
C GLU A 183 -37.45 -0.92 2.22
N GLY A 184 -37.61 -1.36 0.98
CA GLY A 184 -38.45 -0.64 0.03
C GLY A 184 -38.97 -1.47 -1.12
N LYS A 185 -39.45 -2.70 -0.86
CA LYS A 185 -40.46 -3.38 -1.67
C LYS A 185 -41.31 -4.30 -0.81
#